data_AF-C4WY19-F1
#
_entry.id   AF-C4WY19-F1
#
_cell.length_a   1.000
_cell.length_b   1.000
_cell.length_c   1.000
_cell.angle_alpha   90.00
_cell.angle_beta   90.00
_cell.angle_gamma   90.00
#
_symmetry.space_group_name_H-M   'P 1'
#
loop_
_entity.id
_entity.type
_entity.pdbx_description
1 polymer ?
#
loop_
_entity_poly.entity_id
_entity_poly.type
_entity_poly.pdbx_seq_one_letter_code
_entity_poly.pdbx_strand_id
1 'polypeptide(L)'
;MFKNINNIFSLFLMLTFIGCIYAGIKEICLVQLKTGGFLDDEYNNKDPEVIQGILDTEWNGSIPELYQNQKHMIAFVNHCRSQPRLMYPVEFCTSLSEVGIV
;
A
#
# COMPACT_ATOMS: atom_id res chain seq x y z
N MET A 1 6.79 28.01 -32.90
CA MET A 1 5.77 27.00 -32.51
C MET A 1 6.36 25.77 -31.81
N PHE A 2 7.59 25.36 -32.13
CA PHE A 2 8.32 24.25 -31.46
C PHE A 2 8.57 24.40 -29.95
N LYS A 3 8.65 25.63 -29.42
CA LYS A 3 8.86 25.87 -27.96
C LYS A 3 7.71 25.34 -27.07
N ASN A 4 6.47 25.36 -27.57
CA ASN A 4 5.32 24.86 -26.80
C ASN A 4 5.18 23.34 -26.86
N ILE A 5 5.61 22.71 -27.97
CA ILE A 5 5.59 21.25 -28.12
C ILE A 5 6.58 20.59 -27.15
N ASN A 6 7.81 21.12 -27.02
CA ASN A 6 8.78 20.58 -26.05
C ASN A 6 8.32 20.71 -24.59
N ASN A 7 7.57 21.77 -24.28
CA ASN A 7 7.04 22.00 -22.93
C ASN A 7 5.87 21.04 -22.62
N ILE A 8 4.99 20.80 -23.60
CA ILE A 8 3.91 19.81 -23.51
C ILE A 8 4.48 18.39 -23.37
N PHE A 9 5.47 18.02 -24.19
CA PHE A 9 6.12 16.71 -24.07
C PHE A 9 6.84 16.53 -22.73
N SER A 10 7.48 17.56 -22.18
CA SER A 10 8.11 17.49 -20.85
C SER A 10 7.09 17.30 -19.73
N LEU A 11 5.93 17.95 -19.81
CA LEU A 11 4.80 17.75 -18.90
C LEU A 11 4.24 16.32 -18.99
N PHE A 12 4.03 15.81 -20.20
CA PHE A 12 3.58 14.42 -20.39
C PHE A 12 4.59 13.41 -19.87
N LEU A 13 5.90 13.65 -20.10
CA LEU A 13 6.95 12.79 -19.56
C LEU A 13 6.90 12.79 -18.03
N MET A 14 6.88 13.96 -17.38
CA MET A 14 6.78 14.06 -15.92
C MET A 14 5.57 13.32 -15.37
N LEU A 15 4.38 13.53 -15.94
CA LEU A 15 3.15 12.87 -15.50
C LEU A 15 3.24 11.34 -15.65
N THR A 16 3.89 10.86 -16.71
CA THR A 16 4.11 9.42 -16.94
C THR A 16 5.08 8.85 -15.90
N PHE A 17 6.18 9.55 -15.61
CA PHE A 17 7.16 9.13 -14.58
C PHE A 17 6.54 9.09 -13.19
N ILE A 18 5.75 10.10 -12.85
CA ILE A 18 4.99 10.18 -11.60
C ILE A 18 4.02 8.99 -11.51
N GLY A 19 3.26 8.70 -12.57
CA GLY A 19 2.36 7.55 -12.64
C GLY A 19 3.06 6.19 -12.49
N CYS A 20 4.24 6.03 -13.10
CA CYS A 20 5.05 4.80 -12.97
C CYS A 20 5.57 4.58 -11.54
N ILE A 21 5.98 5.64 -10.85
CA ILE A 21 6.43 5.56 -9.46
C ILE A 21 5.26 5.13 -8.55
N TYR A 22 4.07 5.73 -8.74
CA TYR A 22 2.88 5.39 -7.94
C TYR A 22 2.38 3.96 -8.17
N ALA A 23 2.42 3.47 -9.41
CA ALA A 23 2.10 2.07 -9.72
C ALA A 23 3.05 1.11 -8.98
N GLY A 24 4.35 1.43 -8.91
CA GLY A 24 5.33 0.65 -8.16
C GLY A 24 5.07 0.64 -6.65
N ILE A 25 4.71 1.78 -6.05
CA ILE A 25 4.39 1.87 -4.61
C ILE A 25 3.19 0.98 -4.26
N LYS A 26 2.12 1.05 -5.08
CA LYS A 26 0.92 0.21 -4.88
C LYS A 26 1.27 -1.28 -4.95
N GLU A 27 2.05 -1.69 -5.95
CA GLU A 27 2.43 -3.09 -6.15
C GLU A 27 3.27 -3.62 -4.97
N ILE A 28 4.27 -2.86 -4.52
CA ILE A 28 5.10 -3.23 -3.36
C ILE A 28 4.24 -3.34 -2.10
N CYS A 29 3.30 -2.43 -1.88
CA CYS A 29 2.37 -2.49 -0.76
C CYS A 29 1.53 -3.77 -0.78
N LEU A 30 0.92 -4.10 -1.92
CA LEU A 30 0.11 -5.30 -2.07
C LEU A 30 0.93 -6.58 -1.81
N VAL A 31 2.16 -6.66 -2.31
CA VAL A 31 3.06 -7.80 -2.07
C VAL A 31 3.37 -7.97 -0.58
N GLN A 32 3.64 -6.87 0.13
CA GLN A 32 3.91 -6.93 1.58
C GLN A 32 2.67 -7.37 2.36
N LEU A 33 1.49 -6.83 2.04
CA LEU A 33 0.25 -7.21 2.72
C LEU A 33 -0.18 -8.66 2.42
N LYS A 34 0.07 -9.16 1.21
CA LYS A 34 -0.11 -10.58 0.88
C LYS A 34 0.85 -11.46 1.69
N THR A 35 2.12 -11.08 1.77
CA THR A 35 3.14 -11.81 2.54
C THR A 35 2.81 -11.85 4.04
N GLY A 36 2.17 -10.81 4.57
CA GLY A 36 1.63 -10.75 5.93
C GLY A 36 0.31 -11.48 6.16
N GLY A 37 -0.26 -12.10 5.11
CA GLY A 37 -1.48 -12.88 5.20
C GLY A 37 -2.79 -12.09 5.18
N PHE A 38 -2.75 -10.77 4.92
CA PHE A 38 -3.92 -9.89 4.92
C PHE A 38 -4.70 -9.90 3.59
N LEU A 39 -4.06 -10.39 2.53
CA LEU A 39 -4.68 -10.61 1.21
C LEU A 39 -4.71 -12.10 0.89
N ASP A 40 -5.62 -12.49 0.00
CA ASP A 40 -5.61 -13.83 -0.61
C ASP A 40 -4.52 -13.96 -1.70
N ASP A 41 -4.46 -15.12 -2.34
CA ASP A 41 -3.47 -15.39 -3.40
C ASP A 41 -3.67 -14.53 -4.66
N GLU A 42 -4.87 -14.01 -4.87
CA GLU A 42 -5.26 -13.16 -5.99
C GLU A 42 -5.19 -11.66 -5.66
N TYR A 43 -4.65 -11.30 -4.49
CA TYR A 43 -4.58 -9.92 -3.97
C TYR A 43 -5.95 -9.29 -3.65
N ASN A 44 -6.98 -10.10 -3.40
CA ASN A 44 -8.25 -9.62 -2.86
C ASN A 44 -8.15 -9.44 -1.35
N ASN A 45 -8.97 -8.52 -0.83
CA ASN A 45 -9.11 -8.32 0.61
C ASN A 45 -9.65 -9.58 1.26
N LYS A 46 -9.01 -10.01 2.35
CA LYS A 46 -9.66 -10.96 3.27
C LYS A 46 -10.77 -10.27 4.06
N ASP A 47 -11.65 -11.09 4.60
CA ASP A 47 -12.71 -10.61 5.48
C ASP A 47 -12.13 -9.84 6.68
N PRO A 48 -12.76 -8.73 7.10
CA PRO A 48 -12.27 -7.93 8.23
C PRO A 48 -12.08 -8.73 9.52
N GLU A 49 -12.93 -9.73 9.76
CA GLU A 49 -12.84 -10.63 10.92
C GLU A 49 -11.58 -11.50 10.87
N VAL A 50 -11.19 -11.98 9.69
CA VAL A 50 -9.95 -12.75 9.49
C VAL A 50 -8.74 -11.86 9.71
N ILE A 51 -8.76 -10.64 9.17
CA ILE A 51 -7.69 -9.66 9.37
C ILE A 51 -7.53 -9.33 10.85
N GLN A 52 -8.66 -9.09 11.54
CA GLN A 52 -8.65 -8.83 12.98
C GLN A 52 -8.10 -10.03 13.76
N GLY A 53 -8.50 -11.25 13.39
CA GLY A 53 -7.96 -12.48 13.95
C GLY A 53 -6.44 -12.57 13.81
N ILE A 54 -5.89 -12.27 12.64
CA ILE A 54 -4.43 -12.24 12.40
C ILE A 54 -3.76 -11.17 13.30
N LEU A 55 -4.34 -9.96 13.35
CA LEU A 55 -3.81 -8.85 14.15
C LEU A 55 -3.75 -9.18 15.65
N ASP A 56 -4.77 -9.86 16.16
CA ASP A 56 -4.91 -10.15 17.59
C ASP A 56 -4.16 -11.42 18.02
N THR A 57 -3.99 -12.40 17.12
CA THR A 57 -3.34 -13.68 17.43
C THR A 57 -1.88 -13.71 17.00
N GLU A 58 -1.63 -13.71 15.70
CA GLU A 58 -0.29 -13.83 15.11
C GLU A 58 0.56 -12.58 15.36
N TRP A 59 -0.07 -11.40 15.44
CA TRP A 59 0.58 -10.11 15.58
C TRP A 59 0.39 -9.46 16.95
N ASN A 60 -0.16 -10.19 17.93
CA ASN A 60 -0.43 -9.85 19.34
C ASN A 60 0.21 -8.52 19.85
N GLY A 61 -0.28 -7.37 19.38
CA GLY A 61 0.27 -6.05 19.70
C GLY A 61 1.68 -5.71 19.14
N SER A 62 2.39 -6.63 18.49
CA SER A 62 3.75 -6.43 17.96
C SER A 62 3.96 -7.02 16.57
N ILE A 63 4.78 -6.34 15.76
CA ILE A 63 5.09 -6.78 14.39
C ILE A 63 6.18 -7.87 14.46
N PRO A 64 5.94 -9.07 13.89
CA PRO A 64 6.93 -10.14 13.87
C PRO A 64 8.27 -9.72 13.25
N GLU A 65 9.38 -10.28 13.73
CA GLU A 65 10.74 -9.89 13.30
C GLU A 65 10.94 -10.05 11.78
N LEU A 66 10.39 -11.11 11.19
CA LEU A 66 10.39 -11.38 9.75
C LEU A 66 9.82 -10.22 8.90
N TYR A 67 8.99 -9.39 9.53
CA TYR A 67 8.19 -8.36 8.90
C TYR A 67 8.64 -6.93 9.24
N GLN A 68 9.68 -6.76 10.07
CA GLN A 68 10.16 -5.44 10.51
C GLN A 68 10.75 -4.58 9.39
N ASN A 69 11.15 -5.19 8.27
CA ASN A 69 11.67 -4.45 7.11
C ASN A 69 10.57 -4.08 6.09
N GLN A 70 9.32 -4.50 6.32
CA GLN A 70 8.21 -4.31 5.39
C GLN A 70 7.39 -3.06 5.75
N LYS A 71 7.88 -1.90 5.28
CA LYS A 71 7.34 -0.58 5.62
C LYS A 71 5.83 -0.42 5.43
N HIS A 72 5.26 -0.90 4.32
CA HIS A 72 3.83 -0.73 4.02
C HIS A 72 2.96 -1.60 4.92
N MET A 73 3.44 -2.79 5.26
CA MET A 73 2.75 -3.66 6.20
C MET A 73 2.78 -3.09 7.62
N ILE A 74 3.92 -2.55 8.05
CA ILE A 74 4.01 -1.82 9.33
C ILE A 74 3.02 -0.66 9.35
N ALA A 75 2.97 0.13 8.28
CA ALA A 75 2.05 1.25 8.15
C ALA A 75 0.58 0.78 8.23
N PHE A 76 0.23 -0.31 7.55
CA PHE A 76 -1.12 -0.88 7.58
C PHE A 76 -1.53 -1.33 8.98
N VAL A 77 -0.67 -2.11 9.67
CA VAL A 77 -0.96 -2.58 11.03
C VAL A 77 -1.11 -1.42 12.01
N ASN A 78 -0.24 -0.41 11.91
CA ASN A 78 -0.36 0.80 12.73
C ASN A 78 -1.64 1.58 12.41
N HIS A 79 -2.06 1.62 11.14
CA HIS A 79 -3.33 2.23 10.74
C HIS A 79 -4.52 1.48 11.36
N CYS A 80 -4.58 0.16 11.23
CA CYS A 80 -5.63 -0.67 11.83
C CYS A 80 -5.72 -0.50 13.36
N ARG A 81 -4.59 -0.31 14.04
CA ARG A 81 -4.55 -0.09 15.51
C ARG A 81 -5.02 1.29 15.94
N SER A 82 -4.83 2.30 15.09
CA SER A 82 -5.15 3.70 15.41
C SER A 82 -6.56 4.11 15.01
N GLN A 83 -7.23 3.33 14.16
CA GLN A 83 -8.56 3.62 13.65
C GLN A 83 -9.63 2.70 14.26
N PRO A 84 -10.83 3.21 14.56
CA PRO A 84 -11.93 2.41 15.09
C PRO A 84 -12.54 1.47 14.04
N ARG A 85 -12.26 1.68 12.75
CA ARG A 85 -12.74 0.87 11.64
C ARG A 85 -11.56 0.35 10.85
N LEU A 86 -11.56 -0.96 10.61
CA LEU A 86 -10.57 -1.60 9.76
C LEU A 86 -10.73 -1.09 8.32
N MET A 87 -9.66 -0.55 7.75
CA MET A 87 -9.58 -0.25 6.32
C MET A 87 -9.22 -1.53 5.58
N TYR A 88 -9.81 -1.72 4.38
CA TYR A 88 -9.45 -2.86 3.56
C TYR A 88 -8.01 -2.73 3.03
N PRO A 89 -7.18 -3.80 3.06
CA PRO A 89 -5.80 -3.79 2.61
C PRO A 89 -5.56 -3.17 1.21
N VAL A 90 -6.39 -3.51 0.22
CA VAL A 90 -6.28 -2.98 -1.15
C VAL A 90 -6.59 -1.48 -1.19
N GLU A 91 -7.58 -1.03 -0.42
CA GLU A 91 -7.94 0.39 -0.32
C GLU A 91 -6.82 1.17 0.35
N PHE A 92 -6.21 0.60 1.40
CA PHE A 92 -5.06 1.18 2.06
C PHE A 92 -3.88 1.38 1.09
N CYS A 93 -3.50 0.34 0.33
CA CYS A 93 -2.44 0.45 -0.67
C CYS A 93 -2.75 1.44 -1.80
N THR A 94 -4.02 1.53 -2.20
CA THR A 94 -4.46 2.51 -3.20
C THR A 94 -4.36 3.93 -2.66
N SER A 95 -4.76 4.17 -1.42
CA SER A 95 -4.64 5.48 -0.78
C SER A 95 -3.18 5.94 -0.63
N LEU A 96 -2.24 5.05 -0.32
CA LEU A 96 -0.81 5.39 -0.26
C LEU A 96 -0.27 5.85 -1.61
N SER A 97 -0.72 5.22 -2.70
CA SER A 97 -0.35 5.61 -4.06
C SER A 97 -0.96 6.95 -4.50
N GLU A 98 -2.02 7.41 -3.85
CA GLU A 98 -2.65 8.70 -4.13
C GLU A 98 -2.06 9.84 -3.29
N VAL A 99 -1.62 9.56 -2.06
CA VAL A 99 -1.12 10.56 -1.11
C VAL A 99 0.40 10.80 -1.23
N GLY A 100 1.15 9.87 -1.84
CA GLY A 100 2.59 10.04 -2.10
C GLY A 100 3.46 10.12 -0.85
N ILE A 101 3.11 9.35 0.17
CA ILE A 101 3.92 9.27 1.40
C ILE A 101 5.06 8.27 1.18
N VAL A 102 6.28 8.81 1.11
CA VAL A 102 7.59 8.13 1.06
C VAL A 102 8.14 7.93 2.48
#